data_AF-A0A7J2YEE3-F1
#
_entry.id   AF-A0A7J2YEE3-F1
#
_cell.length_a   1.000
_cell.length_b   1.000
_cell.length_c   1.000
_cell.angle_alpha   90.00
_cell.angle_beta   90.00
_cell.angle_gamma   90.00
#
_symmetry.space_group_name_H-M   'P 1'
#
loop_
_entity.id
_entity.type
_entity.pdbx_description
1 polymer ?
#
loop_
_entity_poly.entity_id
_entity_poly.type
_entity_poly.pdbx_seq_one_letter_code
_entity_poly.pdbx_strand_id
1 'polypeptide(L)'
;MPKEIVVLALGGNAIMSDSRTFDSQYKTVYSATREIAKLVVEGYRIVITHGNGPQVGDTLLRHESAKKLVPPLPLFACVAETQGLLG
;
A
#
# COMPACT_ATOMS: atom_id res chain seq x y z
N MET A 1 -23.54 4.83 -20.32
CA MET A 1 -22.99 5.98 -19.56
C MET A 1 -22.07 5.42 -18.49
N PRO A 2 -20.89 6.02 -18.22
CA PRO A 2 -20.06 5.56 -17.10
C PRO A 2 -20.88 5.63 -15.80
N LYS A 3 -20.76 4.61 -14.96
CA LYS A 3 -21.37 4.63 -13.62
C LYS A 3 -20.68 5.69 -12.75
N GLU A 4 -21.20 5.87 -11.55
CA GLU A 4 -20.68 6.81 -10.54
C GLU A 4 -19.19 6.58 -10.24
N ILE A 5 -18.52 7.63 -9.75
CA ILE A 5 -17.17 7.53 -9.23
C ILE A 5 -17.23 6.93 -7.83
N VAL A 6 -16.43 5.89 -7.58
CA VAL A 6 -16.32 5.23 -6.28
C VAL A 6 -14.93 5.45 -5.72
N VAL A 7 -14.85 5.96 -4.49
CA VAL A 7 -13.59 6.07 -3.74
C VAL A 7 -13.46 4.86 -2.82
N LEU A 8 -12.45 4.03 -3.04
CA LEU A 8 -12.18 2.81 -2.27
C LEU A 8 -10.95 3.02 -1.37
N ALA A 9 -11.18 3.03 -0.05
CA ALA A 9 -10.09 3.09 0.93
C ALA A 9 -9.69 1.67 1.38
N LEU A 10 -8.52 1.22 0.94
CA LEU A 10 -7.96 -0.08 1.31
C LEU A 10 -7.41 -0.06 2.74
N GLY A 11 -7.93 -0.96 3.57
CA GLY A 11 -7.45 -1.19 4.92
C GLY A 11 -6.18 -2.05 4.97
N GLY A 12 -5.58 -2.19 6.16
CA GLY A 12 -4.36 -2.96 6.36
C GLY A 12 -4.43 -4.40 5.85
N ASN A 13 -5.57 -5.07 6.03
CA ASN A 13 -5.77 -6.47 5.59
C ASN A 13 -5.80 -6.63 4.06
N ALA A 14 -6.04 -5.56 3.31
CA ALA A 14 -6.02 -5.56 1.85
C ALA A 14 -4.59 -5.37 1.29
N ILE A 15 -3.61 -5.12 2.16
CA ILE A 15 -2.23 -4.79 1.77
C ILE A 15 -1.23 -5.70 2.47
N MET A 16 -1.36 -5.87 3.78
CA MET A 16 -0.43 -6.63 4.61
C MET A 16 -0.95 -8.05 4.86
N SER A 17 -0.01 -8.99 4.88
CA SER A 17 -0.18 -10.39 5.27
C SER A 17 0.59 -10.68 6.56
N ASP A 18 0.23 -11.74 7.28
CA ASP A 18 0.89 -12.12 8.53
C ASP A 18 2.40 -12.39 8.39
N SER A 19 2.87 -12.93 7.26
CA SER A 19 4.29 -13.27 7.06
C SER A 19 5.20 -12.07 6.77
N ARG A 20 4.64 -10.85 6.60
CA ARG A 20 5.36 -9.58 6.31
C ARG A 20 6.46 -9.65 5.22
N THR A 21 6.45 -10.66 4.34
CA THR A 21 7.36 -10.74 3.20
C THR A 21 6.79 -9.93 2.03
N PHE A 22 7.65 -9.50 1.12
CA PHE A 22 7.19 -8.82 -0.10
C PHE A 22 6.24 -9.71 -0.90
N ASP A 23 6.57 -10.99 -1.08
CA ASP A 23 5.75 -11.93 -1.85
C ASP A 23 4.35 -12.12 -1.23
N SER A 24 4.26 -12.17 0.09
CA SER A 24 2.97 -12.32 0.76
C SER A 24 2.17 -11.02 0.72
N GLN A 25 2.81 -9.86 0.85
CA GLN A 25 2.20 -8.56 0.63
C GLN A 25 1.66 -8.43 -0.80
N TYR A 26 2.46 -8.80 -1.80
CA TYR A 26 2.09 -8.78 -3.21
C TYR A 26 0.87 -9.65 -3.47
N LYS A 27 0.84 -10.88 -2.94
CA LYS A 27 -0.31 -11.78 -3.09
C LYS A 27 -1.58 -11.21 -2.46
N THR A 28 -1.48 -10.59 -1.28
CA THR A 28 -2.61 -9.93 -0.63
C THR A 28 -3.16 -8.79 -1.48
N VAL A 29 -2.28 -7.88 -1.95
CA VAL A 29 -2.67 -6.77 -2.83
C VAL A 29 -3.24 -7.27 -4.16
N TYR A 30 -2.64 -8.30 -4.75
CA TYR A 30 -3.12 -8.91 -5.98
C TYR A 30 -4.55 -9.48 -5.83
N SER A 31 -4.82 -10.14 -4.70
CA SER A 31 -6.17 -10.63 -4.40
C SER A 31 -7.18 -9.49 -4.28
N ALA A 32 -6.85 -8.44 -3.53
CA ALA A 32 -7.72 -7.27 -3.36
C ALA A 32 -7.99 -6.56 -4.70
N THR A 33 -6.95 -6.35 -5.51
CA THR A 33 -7.06 -5.68 -6.81
C THR A 33 -7.87 -6.48 -7.83
N ARG A 34 -7.87 -7.82 -7.75
CA ARG A 34 -8.77 -8.66 -8.57
C ARG A 34 -10.25 -8.41 -8.29
N GLU A 35 -10.62 -8.17 -7.04
CA GLU A 35 -12.01 -7.84 -6.69
C GLU A 35 -12.37 -6.42 -7.16
N ILE A 36 -11.44 -5.47 -7.04
CA ILE A 36 -11.62 -4.10 -7.55
C ILE A 36 -11.78 -4.10 -9.09
N ALA A 37 -11.03 -4.95 -9.80
CA ALA A 37 -11.12 -5.06 -11.25
C ALA A 37 -12.53 -5.45 -11.74
N LYS A 38 -13.29 -6.22 -10.95
CA LYS A 38 -14.69 -6.56 -11.28
C LYS A 38 -15.57 -5.31 -11.33
N LEU A 39 -15.38 -4.38 -10.39
CA LEU A 39 -16.11 -3.11 -10.37
C LEU A 39 -15.77 -2.24 -11.59
N VAL A 40 -14.51 -2.26 -12.03
CA VAL A 40 -14.09 -1.57 -13.27
C VAL A 40 -14.80 -2.16 -14.49
N VAL A 41 -14.86 -3.50 -14.59
CA VAL A 41 -15.58 -4.21 -15.68
C VAL A 41 -17.08 -3.89 -15.67
N GLU A 42 -17.67 -3.70 -14.48
CA GLU A 42 -19.07 -3.26 -14.33
C GLU A 42 -19.31 -1.79 -14.71
N GLY A 43 -18.27 -1.05 -15.08
CA GLY A 43 -18.35 0.32 -15.61
C GLY A 43 -18.21 1.42 -14.56
N TYR A 44 -17.79 1.10 -13.32
CA TYR A 44 -17.46 2.10 -12.31
C TYR A 44 -16.11 2.75 -12.57
N ARG A 45 -15.99 4.04 -12.22
CA ARG A 45 -14.71 4.75 -12.20
C ARG A 45 -14.17 4.73 -10.78
N ILE A 46 -13.03 4.10 -10.58
CA ILE A 46 -12.49 3.85 -9.24
C ILE A 46 -11.34 4.81 -8.92
N VAL A 47 -11.40 5.43 -7.74
CA VAL A 47 -10.27 6.08 -7.08
C VAL A 47 -9.86 5.19 -5.92
N ILE A 48 -8.59 4.77 -5.86
CA ILE A 48 -8.07 3.91 -4.79
C ILE A 48 -7.27 4.78 -3.83
N THR A 49 -7.53 4.63 -2.54
CA THR A 49 -6.69 5.16 -1.47
C THR A 49 -6.30 4.03 -0.54
N HIS A 50 -5.28 4.23 0.29
CA HIS A 50 -4.84 3.21 1.22
C HIS A 50 -4.16 3.81 2.44
N GLY A 51 -4.11 3.04 3.53
CA GLY A 51 -3.17 3.28 4.63
C GLY A 51 -1.80 2.66 4.35
N ASN A 52 -0.77 3.10 5.06
CA ASN A 52 0.61 2.55 4.95
C ASN A 52 1.26 2.28 6.32
N GLY A 53 0.48 2.27 7.41
CA GLY A 53 1.00 2.20 8.79
C GLY A 53 2.03 1.08 9.03
N PRO A 54 1.72 -0.18 8.70
CA PRO A 54 2.70 -1.27 8.81
C PRO A 54 3.96 -1.06 7.96
N GLN A 55 3.81 -0.56 6.73
CA GLN A 55 4.89 -0.37 5.77
C GLN A 55 5.82 0.79 6.18
N VAL A 56 5.26 1.91 6.63
CA VAL A 56 6.05 3.05 7.11
C VAL A 56 6.74 2.71 8.43
N GLY A 57 6.12 1.89 9.28
CA GLY A 57 6.76 1.33 10.48
C GLY A 57 8.01 0.50 10.14
N ASP A 58 7.91 -0.41 9.16
CA ASP A 58 9.07 -1.21 8.74
C ASP A 58 10.16 -0.35 8.10
N THR A 59 9.77 0.66 7.33
CA THR A 59 10.72 1.57 6.67
C THR A 59 11.48 2.43 7.68
N LEU A 60 10.78 3.00 8.66
CA LEU A 60 11.41 3.67 9.80
C LEU A 60 12.36 2.75 10.57
N LEU A 61 11.95 1.51 10.83
CA LEU A 61 12.78 0.54 11.53
C LEU A 61 14.08 0.25 10.75
N ARG A 62 14.00 0.14 9.42
CA ARG A 62 15.19 -0.02 8.56
C ARG A 62 16.12 1.19 8.65
N HIS A 63 15.59 2.40 8.56
CA HIS A 63 16.39 3.64 8.70
C HIS A 63 17.06 3.73 10.07
N GLU A 64 16.32 3.49 11.15
CA GLU A 64 16.87 3.53 12.50
C GLU A 64 17.95 2.45 12.72
N SER A 65 17.75 1.26 12.16
CA SER A 65 18.72 0.16 12.24
C SER A 65 20.01 0.46 11.45
N ALA A 66 19.89 1.16 10.33
CA ALA A 66 21.00 1.47 9.43
C ALA A 66 21.66 2.84 9.68
N LYS A 67 21.18 3.63 10.66
CA LYS A 67 21.58 5.05 10.83
C LYS A 67 23.08 5.33 11.02
N LYS A 68 23.87 4.31 11.41
CA LYS A 68 25.33 4.39 11.52
C LYS A 68 26.06 4.25 10.18
N LEU A 69 25.39 3.72 9.17
CA LEU A 69 25.91 3.46 7.83
C LEU A 69 25.33 4.44 6.80
N VAL A 70 24.05 4.77 6.93
CA VAL A 70 23.31 5.65 6.02
C VAL A 70 22.46 6.61 6.85
N PRO A 71 22.51 7.94 6.60
CA PRO A 71 21.65 8.89 7.30
C PRO A 71 20.17 8.50 7.20
N PRO A 72 19.40 8.52 8.30
CA PRO A 72 18.00 8.17 8.28
C PRO A 72 17.18 9.23 7.55
N LEU A 73 16.15 8.79 6.84
CA LEU A 73 15.15 9.72 6.29
C LEU A 73 14.16 10.15 7.39
N PRO A 74 13.64 11.37 7.33
CA PRO A 74 12.55 11.79 8.20
C PRO A 74 11.25 11.03 7.86
N LEU A 75 10.31 10.99 8.81
CA LEU A 75 9.06 10.24 8.68
C LEU A 75 8.27 10.57 7.40
N PHE A 76 8.17 11.84 7.03
CA PHE A 76 7.42 12.24 5.82
C PHE A 76 8.05 11.67 4.53
N ALA A 77 9.36 11.46 4.50
CA ALA A 77 10.05 10.86 3.37
C ALA A 77 9.85 9.33 3.36
N CYS A 78 9.84 8.67 4.53
CA CYS A 78 9.45 7.26 4.65
C CYS A 78 7.99 7.03 4.20
N VAL A 79 7.09 7.99 4.48
CA VAL A 79 5.71 7.96 3.96
C VAL A 79 5.74 8.02 2.43
N ALA A 80 6.54 8.89 1.82
CA ALA A 80 6.67 8.98 0.37
C ALA A 80 7.24 7.69 -0.26
N GLU A 81 8.26 7.08 0.34
CA GLU A 81 8.82 5.79 -0.10
C GLU A 81 7.76 4.69 -0.10
N THR A 82 6.95 4.64 0.96
CA THR A 82 5.92 3.60 1.10
C THR A 82 4.70 3.85 0.23
N GLN A 83 4.42 5.09 -0.17
CA GLN A 83 3.49 5.37 -1.27
C GLN A 83 4.07 4.81 -2.57
N GLY A 84 5.33 5.13 -2.92
CA GLY A 84 5.97 4.59 -4.12
C GLY A 84 6.01 3.05 -4.18
N LEU A 85 6.13 2.38 -3.04
CA LEU A 85 6.04 0.92 -2.93
C LEU A 85 4.63 0.38 -3.21
N LEU A 86 3.59 1.08 -2.76
CA LEU A 86 2.20 0.61 -2.76
C LEU A 86 1.41 1.03 -4.00
N GLY A 87 1.78 2.15 -4.63
CA GLY A 87 1.08 2.76 -5.76
C GLY A 87 0.38 4.05 -5.35
#